data_AF-A0A522F674-F1
#
_entry.id   AF-A0A522F674-F1
#
_cell.length_a   1.000
_cell.length_b   1.000
_cell.length_c   1.000
_cell.angle_alpha   90.00
_cell.angle_beta   90.00
_cell.angle_gamma   90.00
#
_symmetry.space_group_name_H-M   'P 1'
#
loop_
_entity.id
_entity.type
_entity.pdbx_description
1 polymer ?
#
loop_
_entity_poly.entity_id
_entity_poly.type
_entity_poly.pdbx_seq_one_letter_code
_entity_poly.pdbx_strand_id
1 'polypeptide(L)'
;MNTVQLIIAAIIFFTACTPAVKEEKRDVATKSNCSYTLNEINPVGNHVRVVEGALFISLENAVADSSRKSLTNDYMKGYLSCVRVDTVMGIYFDFKIYSLNAYRDYGMIRKGNQISFILASGKTVTVPFAGTFSGNTNLSAEHTEYKTFSRISRKEAEMLKSSDLQRIKISWTKVEEEYKAVNPAIFINQLPCVE
;
A
#
# COMPACT_ATOMS: atom_id res chain seq x y z
N MET A 1 -5.61 -10.74 -80.31
CA MET A 1 -6.02 -9.59 -79.49
C MET A 1 -6.29 -10.07 -78.07
N ASN A 2 -5.98 -9.21 -77.10
CA ASN A 2 -6.17 -9.32 -75.65
C ASN A 2 -4.98 -9.84 -74.84
N THR A 3 -4.04 -8.91 -74.67
CA THR A 3 -3.12 -8.71 -73.55
C THR A 3 -3.84 -8.70 -72.20
N VAL A 4 -3.33 -9.43 -71.21
CA VAL A 4 -3.69 -9.27 -69.79
C VAL A 4 -2.45 -8.74 -69.06
N GLN A 5 -2.58 -7.52 -68.54
CA GLN A 5 -1.55 -6.79 -67.81
C GLN A 5 -1.32 -7.38 -66.41
N LEU A 6 -0.04 -7.53 -66.05
CA LEU A 6 0.45 -7.66 -64.68
C LEU A 6 0.10 -6.38 -63.89
N ILE A 7 -0.47 -6.54 -62.70
CA ILE A 7 -0.49 -5.50 -61.66
C ILE A 7 0.37 -6.00 -60.50
N ILE A 8 1.54 -5.38 -60.33
CA ILE A 8 2.43 -5.58 -59.19
C ILE A 8 1.91 -4.69 -58.06
N ALA A 9 1.37 -5.28 -56.99
CA ALA A 9 1.01 -4.57 -55.77
C ALA A 9 2.26 -4.43 -54.88
N ALA A 10 2.79 -3.22 -54.78
CA ALA A 10 3.85 -2.89 -53.82
C ALA A 10 3.24 -2.72 -52.43
N ILE A 11 3.53 -3.65 -51.51
CA ILE A 11 3.18 -3.57 -50.09
C ILE A 11 4.23 -2.68 -49.41
N ILE A 12 3.87 -1.43 -49.10
CA ILE A 12 4.68 -0.53 -48.28
C ILE A 12 4.39 -0.85 -46.82
N PHE A 13 5.29 -1.59 -46.17
CA PHE A 13 5.29 -1.73 -44.71
C PHE A 13 5.80 -0.42 -44.08
N PHE A 14 4.90 0.42 -43.58
CA PHE A 14 5.25 1.48 -42.64
C PHE A 14 5.54 0.85 -41.27
N THR A 15 6.78 0.45 -41.03
CA THR A 15 7.30 0.25 -39.67
C THR A 15 7.43 1.60 -38.97
N ALA A 16 6.39 1.98 -38.23
CA ALA A 16 6.48 3.07 -37.26
C ALA A 16 7.37 2.60 -36.09
N CYS A 17 8.68 2.84 -36.18
CA CYS A 17 9.55 2.82 -35.03
C CYS A 17 9.29 4.09 -34.21
N THR A 18 8.43 4.00 -33.19
CA THR A 18 8.44 4.98 -32.11
C THR A 18 9.69 4.73 -31.25
N PRO A 19 10.59 5.71 -31.08
CA PRO A 19 11.70 5.55 -30.17
C PRO A 19 11.17 5.45 -28.73
N ALA A 20 11.55 4.38 -28.03
CA ALA A 20 11.31 4.24 -26.61
C ALA A 20 11.90 5.45 -25.87
N VAL A 21 11.04 6.24 -25.23
CA VAL A 21 11.45 7.31 -24.32
C VAL A 21 12.20 6.64 -23.19
N LYS A 22 13.52 6.81 -23.19
CA LYS A 22 14.42 6.33 -22.15
C LYS A 22 14.10 7.15 -20.90
N GLU A 23 13.32 6.59 -19.97
CA GLU A 23 13.06 7.21 -18.67
C GLU A 23 14.39 7.40 -17.94
N GLU A 24 14.83 8.66 -17.88
CA GLU A 24 16.03 9.06 -17.16
C GLU A 24 15.71 9.07 -15.67
N LYS A 25 16.25 8.09 -14.93
CA LYS A 25 16.28 8.09 -13.47
C LYS A 25 17.05 9.32 -13.00
N ARG A 26 16.35 10.38 -12.60
CA ARG A 26 16.96 11.50 -11.87
C ARG A 26 16.97 11.19 -10.38
N ASP A 27 18.14 10.84 -9.88
CA ASP A 27 18.40 10.81 -8.44
C ASP A 27 18.35 12.24 -7.90
N VAL A 28 17.27 12.56 -7.18
CA VAL A 28 17.19 13.80 -6.40
C VAL A 28 17.84 13.52 -5.05
N ALA A 29 19.00 14.15 -4.82
CA ALA A 29 19.74 14.07 -3.57
C ALA A 29 18.87 14.60 -2.41
N THR A 30 18.20 13.68 -1.73
CA THR A 30 17.48 13.90 -0.48
C THR A 30 18.29 13.18 0.59
N LYS A 31 18.37 13.74 1.80
CA LYS A 31 19.23 13.29 2.92
C LYS A 31 18.83 11.92 3.52
N SER A 32 18.07 11.13 2.78
CA SER A 32 17.48 9.85 3.16
C SER A 32 17.70 8.87 2.00
N ASN A 33 18.37 7.74 2.29
CA ASN A 33 18.59 6.64 1.36
C ASN A 33 17.29 5.87 1.10
N CYS A 34 16.27 6.50 0.51
CA CYS A 34 15.00 5.83 0.25
C CYS A 34 15.07 5.09 -1.09
N SER A 35 14.75 3.80 -1.09
CA SER A 35 14.37 3.10 -2.31
C SER A 35 12.98 3.58 -2.72
N TYR A 36 12.86 4.11 -3.94
CA TYR A 36 11.59 4.51 -4.51
C TYR A 36 11.26 3.59 -5.67
N THR A 37 9.99 3.20 -5.78
CA THR A 37 9.43 2.74 -7.04
C THR A 37 8.72 3.93 -7.68
N LEU A 38 9.36 4.55 -8.67
CA LEU A 38 8.74 5.60 -9.46
C LEU A 38 7.63 4.99 -10.33
N ASN A 39 6.50 5.70 -10.47
CA ASN A 39 5.44 5.47 -11.46
C ASN A 39 4.49 4.28 -11.23
N GLU A 40 4.19 3.89 -9.98
CA GLU A 40 3.03 3.02 -9.75
C GLU A 40 1.71 3.79 -9.94
N ILE A 41 0.71 3.10 -10.50
CA ILE A 41 -0.69 3.54 -10.50
C ILE A 41 -1.26 3.14 -9.15
N ASN A 42 -1.67 4.10 -8.34
CA ASN A 42 -2.26 3.80 -7.05
C ASN A 42 -3.59 3.01 -7.17
N PRO A 43 -4.16 2.47 -6.08
CA PRO A 43 -5.46 1.77 -6.11
C PRO A 43 -6.64 2.61 -6.65
N VAL A 44 -6.43 3.88 -6.98
CA VAL A 44 -7.40 4.87 -7.47
C VAL A 44 -7.04 5.37 -8.89
N GLY A 45 -5.96 4.89 -9.53
CA GLY A 45 -5.62 5.23 -10.91
C GLY A 45 -4.58 6.34 -11.13
N ASN A 46 -3.97 6.93 -10.10
CA ASN A 46 -3.04 8.07 -10.26
C ASN A 46 -1.56 7.66 -10.14
N HIS A 47 -0.68 8.38 -10.84
CA HIS A 47 0.78 8.27 -10.67
C HIS A 47 1.21 8.75 -9.28
N VAL A 48 2.02 7.95 -8.60
CA VAL A 48 2.40 8.21 -7.20
C VAL A 48 3.88 8.02 -6.94
N ARG A 49 4.44 8.85 -6.05
CA ARG A 49 5.72 8.56 -5.39
C ARG A 49 5.41 7.62 -4.23
N VAL A 50 5.92 6.40 -4.32
CA VAL A 50 5.69 5.33 -3.34
C VAL A 50 7.04 4.91 -2.78
N VAL A 51 7.17 5.04 -1.46
CA VAL A 51 8.29 4.43 -0.75
C VAL A 51 8.03 2.92 -0.70
N GLU A 52 9.08 2.10 -0.74
CA GLU A 52 8.89 0.67 -0.61
C GLU A 52 8.10 0.31 0.67
N GLY A 53 7.10 -0.56 0.52
CA GLY A 53 6.22 -0.95 1.62
C GLY A 53 7.00 -1.63 2.74
N ALA A 54 6.91 -1.09 3.96
CA ALA A 54 7.61 -1.65 5.12
C ALA A 54 6.61 -2.32 6.08
N LEU A 55 7.04 -3.45 6.65
CA LEU A 55 6.26 -4.19 7.64
C LEU A 55 6.11 -3.33 8.91
N PHE A 56 4.87 -3.13 9.36
CA PHE A 56 4.57 -2.35 10.56
C PHE A 56 3.72 -3.10 11.59
N ILE A 57 3.00 -4.13 11.15
CA ILE A 57 2.24 -5.07 12.00
C ILE A 57 2.64 -6.49 11.64
N SER A 58 2.91 -7.31 12.65
CA SER A 58 3.02 -8.76 12.52
C SER A 58 2.32 -9.40 13.71
N LEU A 59 1.32 -10.22 13.43
CA LEU A 59 0.66 -11.06 14.42
C LEU A 59 0.97 -12.50 14.06
N GLU A 60 1.80 -13.14 14.88
CA GLU A 60 2.05 -14.57 14.81
C GLU A 60 0.81 -15.34 15.30
N ASN A 61 0.75 -16.64 15.01
CA ASN A 61 -0.20 -17.54 15.65
C ASN A 61 0.07 -17.66 17.14
N ALA A 62 -0.32 -16.64 17.90
CA ALA A 62 -0.50 -16.80 19.32
C ALA A 62 -1.68 -17.78 19.50
N VAL A 63 -1.37 -18.92 20.11
CA VAL A 63 -2.23 -20.01 20.59
C VAL A 63 -3.41 -19.53 21.48
N ALA A 64 -3.64 -18.23 21.61
CA ALA A 64 -4.51 -17.59 22.59
C ALA A 64 -6.01 -17.58 22.22
N ASP A 65 -6.36 -17.79 20.95
CA ASP A 65 -7.77 -17.96 20.55
C ASP A 65 -7.89 -19.16 19.62
N SER A 66 -8.25 -20.31 20.20
CA SER A 66 -8.47 -21.58 19.49
C SER A 66 -9.51 -21.49 18.35
N SER A 67 -10.23 -20.38 18.21
CA SER A 67 -11.19 -20.14 17.13
C SER A 67 -10.57 -19.54 15.86
N ARG A 68 -9.38 -18.93 15.94
CA ARG A 68 -8.68 -18.27 14.83
C ARG A 68 -7.56 -19.16 14.31
N LYS A 69 -7.90 -20.06 13.38
CA LYS A 69 -6.93 -20.94 12.72
C LYS A 69 -6.26 -20.22 11.55
N SER A 70 -4.95 -20.00 11.62
CA SER A 70 -4.16 -19.59 10.46
C SER A 70 -3.74 -20.78 9.60
N LEU A 71 -3.42 -20.49 8.36
CA LEU A 71 -2.86 -21.42 7.38
C LEU A 71 -1.32 -21.43 7.39
N THR A 72 -0.70 -20.42 8.02
CA THR A 72 0.76 -20.30 8.14
C THR A 72 1.16 -19.97 9.59
N ASN A 73 2.46 -19.85 9.90
CA ASN A 73 2.91 -19.41 11.23
C ASN A 73 2.48 -17.98 11.59
N ASP A 74 2.27 -17.16 10.57
CA ASP A 74 1.75 -15.81 10.71
C ASP A 74 0.23 -15.83 10.58
N TYR A 75 -0.47 -15.08 11.42
CA TYR A 75 -1.91 -14.88 11.28
C TYR A 75 -2.19 -13.62 10.44
N MET A 76 -1.47 -12.52 10.69
CA MET A 76 -1.65 -11.27 9.97
C MET A 76 -0.34 -10.52 9.79
N LYS A 77 -0.13 -9.97 8.58
CA LYS A 77 0.92 -8.99 8.29
C LYS A 77 0.31 -7.71 7.75
N GLY A 78 0.82 -6.58 8.23
CA GLY A 78 0.47 -5.25 7.71
C GLY A 78 1.71 -4.56 7.17
N TYR A 79 1.61 -4.08 5.94
CA TYR A 79 2.63 -3.28 5.27
C TYR A 79 2.10 -1.86 5.07
N LEU A 80 3.02 -0.89 5.20
CA LEU A 80 2.74 0.53 5.08
C LEU A 80 3.73 1.19 4.12
N SER A 81 3.21 2.06 3.27
CA SER A 81 4.01 2.99 2.47
C SER A 81 3.48 4.41 2.64
N CYS A 82 4.35 5.34 3.01
CA CYS A 82 4.08 6.76 2.88
C CYS A 82 4.13 7.16 1.40
N VAL A 83 3.18 7.98 0.96
CA VAL A 83 3.05 8.38 -0.43
C VAL A 83 2.69 9.84 -0.58
N ARG A 84 3.03 10.39 -1.74
CA ARG A 84 2.50 11.67 -2.21
C ARG A 84 1.82 11.48 -3.55
N VAL A 85 0.55 11.89 -3.60
CA VAL A 85 -0.27 11.95 -4.81
C VAL A 85 -0.54 13.42 -5.08
N ASP A 86 0.08 13.98 -6.11
CA ASP A 86 0.05 15.42 -6.41
C ASP A 86 0.49 16.29 -5.21
N THR A 87 -0.47 16.95 -4.56
CA THR A 87 -0.29 17.82 -3.38
C THR A 87 -0.74 17.15 -2.08
N VAL A 88 -1.24 15.92 -2.15
CA VAL A 88 -1.83 15.20 -1.01
C VAL A 88 -0.86 14.14 -0.52
N MET A 89 -0.48 14.24 0.75
CA MET A 89 0.23 13.16 1.45
C MET A 89 -0.76 12.11 1.93
N GLY A 90 -0.29 10.87 1.98
CA GLY A 90 -1.06 9.79 2.56
C GLY A 90 -0.25 8.56 2.83
N ILE A 91 -0.97 7.51 3.19
CA ILE A 91 -0.42 6.24 3.61
C ILE A 91 -1.20 5.14 2.88
N TYR A 92 -0.50 4.31 2.11
CA TYR A 92 -1.06 3.04 1.64
C TYR A 92 -0.84 1.95 2.68
N PHE A 93 -1.86 1.14 2.85
CA PHE A 93 -1.85 -0.03 3.71
C PHE A 93 -2.15 -1.26 2.88
N ASP A 94 -1.39 -2.33 3.12
CA ASP A 94 -1.65 -3.66 2.60
C ASP A 94 -1.67 -4.64 3.78
N PHE A 95 -2.85 -5.14 4.12
CA PHE A 95 -3.03 -6.15 5.16
C PHE A 95 -3.26 -7.51 4.54
N LYS A 96 -2.47 -8.49 4.97
CA LYS A 96 -2.61 -9.89 4.58
C LYS A 96 -2.99 -10.69 5.81
N ILE A 97 -4.18 -11.28 5.78
CA ILE A 97 -4.71 -12.13 6.85
C ILE A 97 -4.72 -13.57 6.34
N TYR A 98 -3.90 -14.43 6.93
CA TYR A 98 -3.65 -15.81 6.51
C TYR A 98 -4.72 -16.76 7.08
N SER A 99 -5.99 -16.44 6.85
CA SER A 99 -7.14 -17.20 7.32
C SER A 99 -8.26 -17.16 6.29
N LEU A 100 -8.86 -18.33 6.00
CA LEU A 100 -10.08 -18.40 5.17
C LEU A 100 -11.27 -17.66 5.81
N ASN A 101 -11.18 -17.37 7.12
CA ASN A 101 -12.23 -16.73 7.89
C ASN A 101 -11.97 -15.23 8.12
N ALA A 102 -11.01 -14.60 7.44
CA ALA A 102 -10.66 -13.18 7.65
C ALA A 102 -11.89 -12.26 7.60
N TYR A 103 -12.80 -12.44 6.64
CA TYR A 103 -14.04 -11.67 6.57
C TYR A 103 -15.00 -11.95 7.73
N ARG A 104 -15.04 -13.19 8.23
CA ARG A 104 -15.85 -13.54 9.40
C ARG A 104 -15.32 -12.81 10.63
N ASP A 105 -14.01 -12.87 10.83
CA ASP A 105 -13.31 -12.42 12.03
C ASP A 105 -13.19 -10.88 12.09
N TYR A 106 -12.92 -10.21 10.95
CA TYR A 106 -12.68 -8.76 10.88
C TYR A 106 -13.74 -7.99 10.10
N GLY A 107 -14.39 -8.63 9.13
CA GLY A 107 -15.32 -7.99 8.20
C GLY A 107 -14.59 -7.23 7.10
N MET A 108 -14.95 -5.96 6.91
CA MET A 108 -14.42 -5.04 5.90
C MET A 108 -13.67 -3.87 6.56
N ILE A 109 -12.95 -3.13 5.73
CA ILE A 109 -12.57 -1.74 6.01
C ILE A 109 -13.58 -0.86 5.27
N ARG A 110 -14.32 0.02 5.96
CA ARG A 110 -15.26 0.97 5.33
C ARG A 110 -14.79 2.40 5.50
N LYS A 111 -15.26 3.28 4.62
CA LYS A 111 -15.11 4.73 4.83
C LYS A 111 -15.64 5.12 6.21
N GLY A 112 -14.80 5.77 7.02
CA GLY A 112 -15.11 6.14 8.40
C GLY A 112 -14.57 5.17 9.46
N ASN A 113 -14.19 3.94 9.09
CA ASN A 113 -13.23 3.18 9.91
C ASN A 113 -11.91 3.96 9.97
N GLN A 114 -11.18 3.77 11.07
CA GLN A 114 -10.00 4.56 11.39
C GLN A 114 -8.85 3.68 11.82
N ILE A 115 -7.64 4.17 11.57
CA ILE A 115 -6.40 3.65 12.11
C ILE A 115 -5.78 4.73 13.00
N SER A 116 -5.34 4.33 14.19
CA SER A 116 -4.69 5.21 15.15
C SER A 116 -3.27 4.75 15.39
N PHE A 117 -2.34 5.69 15.31
CA PHE A 117 -0.91 5.50 15.59
C PHE A 117 -0.60 6.10 16.95
N ILE A 118 -0.26 5.24 17.92
CA ILE A 118 0.12 5.65 19.27
C ILE A 118 1.65 5.70 19.32
N LEU A 119 2.19 6.89 19.52
CA LEU A 119 3.62 7.13 19.55
C LEU A 119 4.20 6.90 20.96
N ALA A 120 5.50 6.64 21.06
CA ALA A 120 6.20 6.47 22.33
C ALA A 120 6.12 7.72 23.22
N SER A 121 5.92 8.89 22.62
CA SER A 121 5.61 10.15 23.34
C SER A 121 4.23 10.20 24.00
N GLY A 122 3.36 9.21 23.77
CA GLY A 122 1.97 9.19 24.24
C GLY A 122 0.98 9.94 23.34
N LYS A 123 1.46 10.63 22.30
CA LYS A 123 0.59 11.27 21.29
C LYS A 123 -0.07 10.21 20.41
N THR A 124 -1.30 10.50 20.00
CA THR A 124 -2.06 9.66 19.07
C THR A 124 -2.38 10.45 17.80
N VAL A 125 -2.13 9.84 16.65
CA VAL A 125 -2.56 10.33 15.34
C VAL A 125 -3.60 9.36 14.79
N THR A 126 -4.84 9.81 14.64
CA THR A 126 -5.95 9.00 14.14
C THR A 126 -6.35 9.49 12.76
N VAL A 127 -6.30 8.60 11.77
CA VAL A 127 -6.62 8.93 10.38
C VAL A 127 -7.71 7.99 9.86
N PRO A 128 -8.74 8.52 9.18
CA PRO A 128 -9.79 7.70 8.59
C PRO A 128 -9.28 7.01 7.33
N PHE A 129 -9.83 5.84 7.01
CA PHE A 129 -9.66 5.24 5.70
C PHE A 129 -10.49 5.99 4.65
N ALA A 130 -9.88 6.28 3.50
CA ALA A 130 -10.47 7.08 2.43
C ALA A 130 -11.46 6.30 1.57
N GLY A 131 -11.42 4.96 1.60
CA GLY A 131 -12.25 4.07 0.79
C GLY A 131 -12.86 2.92 1.58
N THR A 132 -13.71 2.15 0.89
CA THR A 132 -14.28 0.90 1.41
C THR A 132 -13.67 -0.28 0.66
N PHE A 133 -13.17 -1.26 1.40
CA PHE A 133 -12.50 -2.44 0.89
C PHE A 133 -13.05 -3.68 1.60
N SER A 134 -13.63 -4.58 0.81
CA SER A 134 -14.22 -5.83 1.29
C SER A 134 -13.20 -6.94 1.60
N GLY A 135 -11.95 -6.73 1.19
CA GLY A 135 -10.93 -7.77 1.11
C GLY A 135 -11.05 -8.56 -0.19
N ASN A 136 -9.92 -9.00 -0.73
CA ASN A 136 -9.83 -9.94 -1.84
C ASN A 136 -9.24 -11.24 -1.32
N THR A 137 -10.01 -12.32 -1.34
CA THR A 137 -9.54 -13.62 -0.87
C THR A 137 -8.84 -14.35 -2.01
N ASN A 138 -7.52 -14.52 -1.87
CA ASN A 138 -6.75 -15.33 -2.79
C ASN A 138 -6.72 -16.76 -2.25
N LEU A 139 -7.58 -17.63 -2.79
CA LEU A 139 -7.67 -19.03 -2.36
C LEU A 139 -6.38 -19.82 -2.65
N SER A 140 -5.64 -19.46 -3.70
CA SER A 140 -4.37 -20.11 -4.05
C SER A 140 -3.22 -19.68 -3.16
N ALA A 141 -3.25 -18.44 -2.66
CA ALA A 141 -2.22 -17.87 -1.79
C ALA A 141 -2.62 -17.87 -0.30
N GLU A 142 -3.76 -18.51 0.03
CA GLU A 142 -4.19 -18.78 1.40
C GLU A 142 -4.26 -17.53 2.30
N HIS A 143 -4.63 -16.38 1.73
CA HIS A 143 -4.86 -15.16 2.49
C HIS A 143 -5.94 -14.26 1.89
N THR A 144 -6.54 -13.45 2.75
CA THR A 144 -7.37 -12.32 2.35
C THR A 144 -6.54 -11.04 2.42
N GLU A 145 -6.49 -10.32 1.31
CA GLU A 145 -5.76 -9.07 1.16
C GLU A 145 -6.71 -7.87 1.30
N TYR A 146 -6.36 -6.91 2.16
CA TYR A 146 -7.06 -5.63 2.29
C TYR A 146 -6.09 -4.50 1.97
N LYS A 147 -6.27 -3.88 0.80
CA LYS A 147 -5.52 -2.70 0.40
C LYS A 147 -6.35 -1.45 0.65
N THR A 148 -5.81 -0.46 1.34
CA THR A 148 -6.53 0.80 1.61
C THR A 148 -5.58 1.98 1.65
N PHE A 149 -6.15 3.18 1.78
CA PHE A 149 -5.44 4.45 1.78
C PHE A 149 -6.01 5.38 2.83
N SER A 150 -5.14 6.15 3.49
CA SER A 150 -5.53 7.29 4.32
C SER A 150 -4.78 8.54 3.87
N ARG A 151 -5.50 9.67 3.84
CA ARG A 151 -4.90 10.98 3.64
C ARG A 151 -4.38 11.49 4.98
N ILE A 152 -3.23 12.14 4.96
CA ILE A 152 -2.68 12.81 6.14
C ILE A 152 -2.39 14.27 5.80
N SER A 153 -2.72 15.16 6.73
CA SER A 153 -2.36 16.56 6.71
C SER A 153 -0.88 16.73 7.07
N ARG A 154 -0.34 17.92 6.76
CA ARG A 154 1.02 18.29 7.18
C ARG A 154 1.21 18.22 8.69
N LYS A 155 0.20 18.64 9.47
CA LYS A 155 0.26 18.57 10.94
C LYS A 155 0.37 17.14 11.44
N GLU A 156 -0.41 16.22 10.85
CA GLU A 156 -0.36 14.80 11.20
C GLU A 156 0.99 14.18 10.80
N ALA A 157 1.52 14.51 9.62
CA ALA A 157 2.85 14.07 9.21
C ALA A 157 3.95 14.53 10.18
N GLU A 158 3.95 15.81 10.59
CA GLU A 158 4.90 16.30 11.60
C GLU A 158 4.75 15.59 12.96
N MET A 159 3.51 15.28 13.37
CA MET A 159 3.28 14.49 14.58
C MET A 159 3.83 13.07 14.46
N LEU A 160 3.56 12.39 13.34
CA LEU A 160 4.05 11.03 13.08
C LEU A 160 5.57 10.93 13.02
N LYS A 161 6.27 11.98 12.55
CA LYS A 161 7.74 12.08 12.57
C LYS A 161 8.32 12.43 13.95
N SER A 162 7.49 12.84 14.91
CA SER A 162 8.02 13.42 16.16
C SER A 162 8.55 12.40 17.16
N SER A 163 8.20 11.11 17.01
CA SER A 163 8.55 10.05 17.94
C SER A 163 8.27 8.68 17.33
N ASP A 164 8.97 7.65 17.82
CA ASP A 164 8.76 6.26 17.42
C ASP A 164 7.31 5.81 17.59
N LEU A 165 6.83 5.01 16.65
CA LEU A 165 5.56 4.31 16.71
C LEU A 165 5.66 3.18 17.74
N GLN A 166 4.73 3.18 18.70
CA GLN A 166 4.69 2.16 19.75
C GLN A 166 3.63 1.09 19.45
N ARG A 167 2.41 1.55 19.14
CA ARG A 167 1.23 0.70 18.94
C ARG A 167 0.35 1.23 17.83
N ILE A 168 -0.39 0.33 17.21
CA ILE A 168 -1.35 0.63 16.15
C ILE A 168 -2.70 0.08 16.57
N LYS A 169 -3.74 0.89 16.45
CA LYS A 169 -5.11 0.48 16.71
C LYS A 169 -5.92 0.59 15.43
N ILE A 170 -6.55 -0.50 15.01
CA ILE A 170 -7.33 -0.56 13.76
C ILE A 170 -8.79 -0.85 14.12
N SER A 171 -9.68 0.02 13.65
CA SER A 171 -11.11 -0.24 13.65
C SER A 171 -11.48 -0.96 12.35
N TRP A 172 -11.88 -2.22 12.47
CA TRP A 172 -12.55 -2.96 11.41
C TRP A 172 -14.06 -2.83 11.57
N THR A 173 -14.85 -3.29 10.58
CA THR A 173 -16.32 -3.24 10.73
C THR A 173 -16.88 -4.12 11.85
N LYS A 174 -16.17 -5.20 12.24
CA LYS A 174 -16.66 -6.15 13.25
C LYS A 174 -15.89 -6.12 14.56
N VAL A 175 -14.65 -5.64 14.54
CA VAL A 175 -13.75 -5.72 15.68
C VAL A 175 -12.81 -4.52 15.70
N GLU A 176 -12.35 -4.18 16.90
CA GLU A 176 -11.27 -3.22 17.10
C GLU A 176 -10.08 -3.97 17.67
N GLU A 177 -8.93 -3.83 17.02
CA GLU A 177 -7.73 -4.60 17.35
C GLU A 177 -6.55 -3.67 17.55
N GLU A 178 -5.67 -4.05 18.47
CA GLU A 178 -4.46 -3.31 18.80
C GLU A 178 -3.23 -4.19 18.60
N TYR A 179 -2.21 -3.61 17.97
CA TYR A 179 -0.98 -4.30 17.57
C TYR A 179 0.23 -3.52 18.07
N LYS A 180 1.27 -4.25 18.48
CA LYS A 180 2.59 -3.66 18.72
C LYS A 180 3.25 -3.33 17.39
N ALA A 181 3.93 -2.18 17.32
CA ALA A 181 4.69 -1.80 16.14
C ALA A 181 5.90 -2.72 15.95
N VAL A 182 6.07 -3.22 14.72
CA VAL A 182 7.25 -4.01 14.33
C VAL A 182 8.41 -3.11 13.90
N ASN A 183 8.09 -1.97 13.28
CA ASN A 183 9.06 -0.97 12.84
C ASN A 183 8.74 0.39 13.50
N PRO A 184 9.32 0.70 14.67
CA PRO A 184 8.99 1.92 15.42
C PRO A 184 9.35 3.20 14.67
N ALA A 185 10.47 3.23 13.96
CA ALA A 185 10.95 4.43 13.26
C ALA A 185 10.33 4.62 11.86
N ILE A 186 9.29 3.85 11.49
CA ILE A 186 8.79 3.79 10.12
C ILE A 186 8.40 5.16 9.55
N PHE A 187 7.71 6.01 10.32
CA PHE A 187 7.28 7.33 9.87
C PHE A 187 8.43 8.32 9.81
N ILE A 188 9.36 8.26 10.77
CA ILE A 188 10.59 9.05 10.79
C ILE A 188 11.41 8.78 9.53
N ASN A 189 11.44 7.51 9.09
CA ASN A 189 12.23 7.09 7.94
C ASN A 189 11.52 7.36 6.60
N GLN A 190 10.21 7.13 6.50
CA GLN A 190 9.50 7.19 5.21
C GLN A 190 8.91 8.57 4.87
N LEU A 191 8.39 9.33 5.84
CA LEU A 191 7.71 10.60 5.53
C LEU A 191 8.65 11.65 4.88
N PRO A 192 9.91 11.82 5.32
CA PRO A 192 10.84 12.73 4.64
C PRO A 192 11.09 12.41 3.16
N CYS A 193 10.84 11.16 2.74
CA CYS A 193 11.01 10.71 1.35
C CYS A 193 9.89 11.24 0.42
N VAL A 194 8.75 11.68 0.96
CA VAL A 194 7.55 12.04 0.18
C VAL A 194 7.04 13.47 0.43
N GLU A 195 7.79 14.24 1.21
CA GLU A 195 7.50 15.66 1.51
C GLU A 195 7.85 16.63 0.38
#